data_AF-A0A0B7FT19-F1
#
_entry.id   AF-A0A0B7FT19-F1
#
_cell.length_a   1.000
_cell.length_b   1.000
_cell.length_c   1.000
_cell.angle_alpha   90.00
_cell.angle_beta   90.00
_cell.angle_gamma   90.00
#
_symmetry.space_group_name_H-M   'P 1'
#
loop_
_entity.id
_entity.type
_entity.pdbx_description
1 polymer ?
#
loop_
_entity_poly.entity_id
_entity_poly.type
_entity_poly.pdbx_seq_one_letter_code
_entity_poly.pdbx_strand_id
1 'polypeptide(L)'
;MARTWLYAGASLAVVGSALFQVYIRSPTLEANGIYRELHPVNHKNCQSIPELKACEKIRIMPSGVMYLACGGTIESRFTWMPTLDALNATSVLNRSAQDYLATYDTKTGAITRLTINGLTDPRGLNLHGMDVVPDETNPNTLWIYLVNHRPELDSALKGANSVIEILKTQAGADHVEWVRTVENAQVVVTPNDIVGGSNGQEFWFTNDNGSKVGLRRHIDLMFRLKTTFVGYCHVTDGCKRASVPLLGSNGQITIHKPNKDKTLEHVGTIATEFPMDNLALSTDGSIIAAAFPKLHLAIDSAINSSVSVPSAVLRISDATLGSAYKVEKIYEDEGQLGSFGTTAAMHGDTLFIHGRFYQVASNYGLSPLADSENTYLRAHGSSDACLQDPPAKLSLIDLLGLKKN
;
A
#
# COMPACT_ATOMS: atom_id res chain seq x y z
N MET A 1 10.27 41.90 -41.58
CA MET A 1 10.63 41.46 -40.21
C MET A 1 9.43 40.98 -39.40
N ALA A 2 8.36 41.77 -39.21
CA ALA A 2 7.18 41.35 -38.41
C ALA A 2 6.52 40.03 -38.89
N ARG A 3 6.36 39.83 -40.19
CA ARG A 3 5.82 38.59 -40.79
C ARG A 3 6.65 37.35 -40.43
N THR A 4 7.97 37.45 -40.51
CA THR A 4 8.89 36.36 -40.17
C THR A 4 8.80 35.98 -38.69
N TRP A 5 8.71 36.98 -37.80
CA TRP A 5 8.52 36.75 -36.36
C TRP A 5 7.15 36.13 -36.04
N LEU A 6 6.10 36.53 -36.76
CA LEU A 6 4.76 35.91 -36.67
C LEU A 6 4.78 34.44 -37.09
N TYR A 7 5.41 34.10 -38.23
CA TYR A 7 5.53 32.72 -38.68
C TYR A 7 6.42 31.87 -37.76
N ALA A 8 7.53 32.43 -37.25
CA ALA A 8 8.38 31.76 -36.28
C ALA A 8 7.64 31.50 -34.96
N GLY A 9 6.90 32.49 -34.45
CA GLY A 9 6.08 32.35 -33.24
C GLY A 9 4.95 31.33 -33.40
N ALA A 10 4.24 31.35 -34.52
CA ALA A 10 3.22 30.35 -34.82
C ALA A 10 3.80 28.93 -34.94
N SER A 11 4.96 28.79 -35.59
CA SER A 11 5.65 27.50 -35.70
C SER A 11 6.10 26.99 -34.34
N LEU A 12 6.65 27.86 -33.49
CA LEU A 12 7.04 27.53 -32.12
C LEU A 12 5.84 27.08 -31.28
N ALA A 13 4.70 27.78 -31.41
CA ALA A 13 3.47 27.42 -30.72
C ALA A 13 2.95 26.04 -31.16
N VAL A 14 2.91 25.77 -32.46
CA VAL A 14 2.46 24.47 -32.99
C VAL A 14 3.38 23.34 -32.53
N VAL A 15 4.70 23.51 -32.65
CA VAL A 15 5.67 22.51 -32.18
C VAL A 15 5.55 22.34 -30.66
N GLY A 16 5.46 23.43 -29.90
CA GLY A 16 5.27 23.40 -28.45
C GLY A 16 3.99 22.66 -28.03
N SER A 17 2.86 22.93 -28.71
CA SER A 17 1.60 22.22 -28.46
C SER A 17 1.67 20.75 -28.81
N ALA A 18 2.33 20.38 -29.91
CA ALA A 18 2.54 18.98 -30.28
C ALA A 18 3.41 18.25 -29.24
N LEU A 19 4.51 18.87 -28.80
CA LEU A 19 5.37 18.32 -27.76
C LEU A 19 4.62 18.17 -26.43
N PHE A 20 3.84 19.19 -26.02
CA PHE A 20 3.01 19.11 -24.83
C PHE A 20 1.98 17.97 -24.93
N GLN A 21 1.31 17.83 -26.08
CA GLN A 21 0.33 16.78 -26.29
C GLN A 21 0.94 15.39 -26.17
N VAL A 22 2.08 15.15 -26.82
CA VAL A 22 2.71 13.82 -26.91
C VAL A 22 3.47 13.44 -25.65
N TYR A 23 4.24 14.36 -25.06
CA TYR A 23 5.16 14.02 -23.97
C TYR A 23 4.60 14.30 -22.57
N ILE A 24 3.56 15.14 -22.46
CA ILE A 24 2.98 15.52 -21.17
C ILE A 24 1.54 15.06 -21.08
N ARG A 25 0.66 15.57 -21.95
CA ARG A 25 -0.78 15.32 -21.82
C ARG A 25 -1.13 13.85 -22.00
N SER A 26 -0.83 13.24 -23.14
CA SER A 26 -1.25 11.85 -23.41
C SER A 26 -0.75 10.85 -22.36
N PRO A 27 0.56 10.83 -21.99
CA PRO A 27 1.06 9.94 -20.94
C PRO A 27 0.43 10.20 -19.58
N THR A 28 0.09 11.46 -19.26
CA THR A 28 -0.59 11.80 -18.00
C THR A 28 -2.02 11.28 -17.98
N LEU A 29 -2.77 11.44 -19.09
CA LEU A 29 -4.14 10.94 -19.18
C LEU A 29 -4.19 9.41 -19.10
N GLU A 30 -3.24 8.74 -19.72
CA GLU A 30 -3.08 7.28 -19.68
C GLU A 30 -2.71 6.78 -18.28
N ALA A 31 -1.70 7.38 -17.65
CA ALA A 31 -1.29 7.05 -16.29
C ALA A 31 -2.42 7.26 -15.26
N ASN A 32 -3.28 8.26 -15.46
CA ASN A 32 -4.44 8.52 -14.60
C ASN A 32 -5.68 7.67 -14.96
N GLY A 33 -5.59 6.85 -16.01
CA GLY A 33 -6.68 5.97 -16.43
C GLY A 33 -7.92 6.69 -16.93
N ILE A 34 -7.80 7.92 -17.44
CA ILE A 34 -8.97 8.75 -17.83
C ILE A 34 -9.82 8.08 -18.91
N TYR A 35 -9.18 7.40 -19.85
CA TYR A 35 -9.86 6.67 -20.93
C TYR A 35 -9.85 5.15 -20.73
N ARG A 36 -9.48 4.67 -19.54
CA ARG A 36 -9.41 3.23 -19.29
C ARG A 36 -10.81 2.64 -19.24
N GLU A 37 -11.04 1.62 -20.05
CA GLU A 37 -12.21 0.76 -19.92
C GLU A 37 -11.99 -0.23 -18.78
N LEU A 38 -13.04 -0.44 -17.99
CA LEU A 38 -13.02 -1.46 -16.94
C LEU A 38 -13.43 -2.79 -17.56
N HIS A 39 -12.70 -3.83 -17.20
CA HIS A 39 -13.00 -5.23 -17.48
C HIS A 39 -13.08 -5.97 -16.14
N PRO A 40 -14.23 -5.86 -15.42
CA PRO A 40 -14.37 -6.47 -14.11
C PRO A 40 -14.11 -7.97 -14.13
N VAL A 41 -13.31 -8.45 -13.18
CA VAL A 41 -12.94 -9.86 -13.03
C VAL A 41 -12.94 -10.24 -11.55
N ASN A 42 -13.38 -11.47 -11.26
CA ASN A 42 -13.40 -12.06 -9.91
C ASN A 42 -14.08 -11.20 -8.82
N HIS A 43 -15.02 -10.33 -9.21
CA HIS A 43 -15.71 -9.41 -8.31
C HIS A 43 -17.07 -9.91 -7.80
N LYS A 44 -17.64 -10.98 -8.34
CA LYS A 44 -19.06 -11.32 -8.04
C LYS A 44 -19.28 -12.00 -6.68
N ASN A 45 -18.25 -12.61 -6.10
CA ASN A 45 -18.35 -13.46 -4.90
C ASN A 45 -17.62 -12.84 -3.71
N CYS A 46 -17.79 -11.54 -3.53
CA CYS A 46 -17.12 -10.76 -2.52
C CYS A 46 -18.01 -10.58 -1.29
N GLN A 47 -17.45 -10.79 -0.10
CA GLN A 47 -18.12 -10.50 1.17
C GLN A 47 -17.42 -9.34 1.88
N SER A 48 -18.22 -8.40 2.40
CA SER A 48 -17.75 -7.30 3.24
C SER A 48 -17.67 -7.73 4.71
N ILE A 49 -16.70 -7.18 5.45
CA ILE A 49 -16.58 -7.35 6.90
C ILE A 49 -16.78 -5.98 7.55
N PRO A 50 -18.05 -5.52 7.72
CA PRO A 50 -18.39 -4.13 8.02
C PRO A 50 -17.87 -3.60 9.37
N GLU A 51 -17.22 -4.43 10.18
CA GLU A 51 -16.57 -4.08 11.43
C GLU A 51 -15.18 -3.45 11.23
N LEU A 52 -14.50 -3.69 10.10
CA LEU A 52 -13.10 -3.27 9.86
C LEU A 52 -12.95 -2.09 8.88
N LYS A 53 -13.15 -0.85 9.33
CA LYS A 53 -13.23 0.31 8.40
C LYS A 53 -11.87 0.95 8.17
N ALA A 54 -11.69 1.48 6.96
CA ALA A 54 -10.66 2.47 6.65
C ALA A 54 -9.22 2.03 7.01
N CYS A 55 -8.94 0.73 6.89
CA CYS A 55 -7.60 0.21 7.06
C CYS A 55 -6.82 0.37 5.76
N GLU A 56 -5.77 1.17 5.81
CA GLU A 56 -4.98 1.47 4.62
C GLU A 56 -4.01 0.32 4.33
N LYS A 57 -3.49 -0.30 5.39
CA LYS A 57 -2.56 -1.43 5.31
C LYS A 57 -3.06 -2.68 6.04
N ILE A 58 -2.80 -3.84 5.43
CA ILE A 58 -2.93 -5.16 6.05
C ILE A 58 -1.64 -5.98 5.90
N ARG A 59 -1.40 -6.88 6.86
CA ARG A 59 -0.33 -7.89 6.79
C ARG A 59 -0.86 -9.23 7.27
N ILE A 60 -0.87 -10.25 6.40
CA ILE A 60 -1.30 -11.60 6.76
C ILE A 60 -0.10 -12.47 7.14
N MET A 61 -0.15 -13.06 8.33
CA MET A 61 0.84 -14.00 8.83
C MET A 61 0.57 -15.41 8.31
N PRO A 62 1.60 -16.29 8.23
CA PRO A 62 1.41 -17.69 7.81
C PRO A 62 0.39 -18.49 8.64
N SER A 63 0.11 -18.06 9.87
CA SER A 63 -0.93 -18.67 10.73
C SER A 63 -2.36 -18.45 10.20
N GLY A 64 -2.54 -17.45 9.33
CA GLY A 64 -3.83 -16.93 8.89
C GLY A 64 -4.35 -15.77 9.74
N VAL A 65 -3.57 -15.25 10.68
CA VAL A 65 -3.92 -14.01 11.39
C VAL A 65 -3.48 -12.82 10.56
N MET A 66 -4.43 -11.97 10.19
CA MET A 66 -4.21 -10.71 9.49
C MET A 66 -4.15 -9.56 10.50
N TYR A 67 -3.10 -8.77 10.45
CA TYR A 67 -2.97 -7.51 11.19
C TYR A 67 -3.41 -6.35 10.31
N LEU A 68 -4.10 -5.37 10.89
CA LEU A 68 -4.67 -4.23 10.18
C LEU A 68 -4.34 -2.90 10.87
N ALA A 69 -3.98 -1.90 10.08
CA ALA A 69 -3.77 -0.52 10.51
C ALA A 69 -4.97 0.34 10.07
N CYS A 70 -5.89 0.60 11.00
CA CYS A 70 -7.23 1.08 10.70
C CYS A 70 -7.50 2.52 11.12
N GLY A 71 -8.31 3.21 10.30
CA GLY A 71 -8.85 4.52 10.64
C GLY A 71 -10.00 4.39 11.63
N GLY A 72 -10.13 5.34 12.56
CA GLY A 72 -11.25 5.35 13.53
C GLY A 72 -12.61 5.41 12.83
N THR A 73 -12.72 6.21 11.78
CA THR A 73 -13.84 6.21 10.84
C THR A 73 -13.35 6.45 9.40
N ILE A 74 -14.21 6.24 8.42
CA ILE A 74 -13.92 6.55 7.01
C ILE A 74 -13.72 8.06 6.84
N GLU A 75 -14.57 8.88 7.46
CA GLU A 75 -14.55 10.35 7.40
C GLU A 75 -13.25 10.92 7.94
N SER A 76 -12.67 10.29 8.98
CA SER A 76 -11.38 10.72 9.54
C SER A 76 -10.24 10.70 8.51
N ARG A 77 -10.31 9.83 7.50
CA ARG A 77 -9.31 9.75 6.43
C ARG A 77 -9.37 10.95 5.48
N PHE A 78 -10.49 11.67 5.40
CA PHE A 78 -10.62 12.88 4.59
C PHE A 78 -10.07 14.11 5.28
N THR A 79 -10.08 14.10 6.61
CA THR A 79 -9.57 15.21 7.40
C THR A 79 -8.11 15.00 7.77
N TRP A 80 -7.65 13.75 7.87
CA TRP A 80 -6.29 13.40 8.21
C TRP A 80 -5.75 12.22 7.42
N MET A 81 -5.02 12.54 6.35
CA MET A 81 -4.24 11.60 5.55
C MET A 81 -3.18 12.40 4.78
N PRO A 82 -1.98 12.64 5.35
CA PRO A 82 -0.99 13.54 4.77
C PRO A 82 -0.57 13.21 3.33
N THR A 83 -0.57 11.93 2.94
CA THR A 83 -0.29 11.50 1.56
C THR A 83 -1.25 12.11 0.53
N LEU A 84 -2.48 12.46 0.95
CA LEU A 84 -3.50 13.09 0.12
C LEU A 84 -3.73 14.57 0.46
N ASP A 85 -2.73 15.23 1.07
CA ASP A 85 -2.79 16.63 1.53
C ASP A 85 -3.94 16.93 2.51
N ALA A 86 -4.55 15.90 3.11
CA ALA A 86 -5.54 16.05 4.16
C ALA A 86 -4.84 16.31 5.51
N LEU A 87 -4.74 17.59 5.88
CA LEU A 87 -3.94 18.07 7.02
C LEU A 87 -4.77 18.89 8.04
N ASN A 88 -6.04 18.52 8.26
CA ASN A 88 -6.91 19.18 9.23
C ASN A 88 -6.62 18.67 10.66
N ALA A 89 -5.61 19.26 11.29
CA ALA A 89 -5.15 18.89 12.63
C ALA A 89 -6.25 19.06 13.70
N THR A 90 -7.05 20.12 13.62
CA THR A 90 -8.15 20.37 14.57
C THR A 90 -9.20 19.26 14.52
N SER A 91 -9.55 18.77 13.32
CA SER A 91 -10.52 17.68 13.18
C SER A 91 -10.01 16.39 13.79
N VAL A 92 -8.76 16.00 13.51
CA VAL A 92 -8.22 14.73 14.02
C VAL A 92 -7.97 14.76 15.53
N LEU A 93 -7.54 15.90 16.08
CA LEU A 93 -7.33 16.05 17.53
C LEU A 93 -8.65 16.00 18.32
N ASN A 94 -9.77 16.37 17.71
CA ASN A 94 -11.10 16.39 18.33
C ASN A 94 -11.98 15.20 17.96
N ARG A 95 -11.46 14.20 17.24
CA ARG A 95 -12.26 13.06 16.77
C ARG A 95 -12.68 12.16 17.92
N SER A 96 -13.89 11.61 17.80
CA SER A 96 -14.45 10.67 18.78
C SER A 96 -13.88 9.25 18.65
N ALA A 97 -13.52 8.84 17.43
CA ALA A 97 -12.96 7.52 17.15
C ALA A 97 -11.50 7.65 16.71
N GLN A 98 -10.60 7.05 17.50
CA GLN A 98 -9.17 7.02 17.21
C GLN A 98 -8.84 5.91 16.22
N ASP A 99 -7.73 6.07 15.49
CA ASP A 99 -7.15 4.98 14.71
C ASP A 99 -6.73 3.85 15.64
N TYR A 100 -6.77 2.63 15.13
CA TYR A 100 -6.57 1.43 15.92
C TYR A 100 -5.87 0.35 15.13
N LEU A 101 -5.18 -0.53 15.86
CA LEU A 101 -4.73 -1.81 15.34
C LEU A 101 -5.79 -2.87 15.60
N ALA A 102 -5.96 -3.78 14.65
CA ALA A 102 -6.79 -4.94 14.81
C ALA A 102 -6.12 -6.19 14.25
N THR A 103 -6.59 -7.34 14.71
CA THR A 103 -6.38 -8.61 14.04
C THR A 103 -7.69 -9.14 13.48
N TYR A 104 -7.58 -9.93 12.42
CA TYR A 104 -8.64 -10.72 11.82
C TYR A 104 -8.12 -12.14 11.59
N ASP A 105 -8.76 -13.14 12.18
CA ASP A 105 -8.46 -14.53 11.91
C ASP A 105 -9.20 -14.96 10.62
N THR A 106 -8.43 -15.24 9.57
CA THR A 106 -8.98 -15.62 8.26
C THR A 106 -9.73 -16.94 8.23
N LYS A 107 -9.61 -17.78 9.27
CA LYS A 107 -10.30 -19.08 9.36
C LYS A 107 -11.60 -18.97 10.16
N THR A 108 -11.60 -18.19 11.22
CA THR A 108 -12.74 -18.08 12.15
C THR A 108 -13.58 -16.84 11.94
N GLY A 109 -13.05 -15.83 11.26
CA GLY A 109 -13.66 -14.50 11.13
C GLY A 109 -13.56 -13.66 12.39
N ALA A 110 -12.85 -14.12 13.43
CA ALA A 110 -12.73 -13.41 14.69
C ALA A 110 -11.93 -12.11 14.51
N ILE A 111 -12.46 -11.02 15.06
CA ILE A 111 -11.82 -9.71 15.08
C ILE A 111 -11.40 -9.37 16.50
N THR A 112 -10.16 -8.91 16.67
CA THR A 112 -9.69 -8.40 17.96
C THR A 112 -9.07 -7.02 17.76
N ARG A 113 -9.60 -6.01 18.43
CA ARG A 113 -8.94 -4.70 18.52
C ARG A 113 -7.82 -4.80 19.54
N LEU A 114 -6.61 -4.41 19.14
CA LEU A 114 -5.44 -4.55 19.97
C LEU A 114 -5.32 -3.35 20.93
N THR A 115 -5.18 -3.65 22.21
CA THR A 115 -4.86 -2.63 23.22
C THR A 115 -3.42 -2.18 23.06
N ILE A 116 -3.17 -0.87 23.03
CA ILE A 116 -1.82 -0.31 22.94
C ILE A 116 -1.34 0.06 24.33
N ASN A 117 -0.31 -0.62 24.81
CA ASN A 117 0.31 -0.35 26.10
C ASN A 117 1.58 0.50 25.92
N GLY A 118 1.83 1.44 26.83
CA GLY A 118 3.09 2.19 26.91
C GLY A 118 3.24 3.39 25.97
N LEU A 119 2.39 3.58 24.96
CA LEU A 119 2.41 4.79 24.13
C LEU A 119 1.85 5.97 24.92
N THR A 120 2.70 6.94 25.25
CA THR A 120 2.33 8.11 26.08
C THR A 120 2.07 9.40 25.30
N ASP A 121 2.33 9.41 23.99
CA ASP A 121 2.08 10.58 23.16
C ASP A 121 0.57 10.89 23.12
N PRO A 122 0.14 12.07 23.60
CA PRO A 122 -1.29 12.39 23.74
C PRO A 122 -2.02 12.51 22.39
N ARG A 123 -1.28 12.61 21.28
CA ARG A 123 -1.84 12.65 19.93
C ARG A 123 -2.28 11.26 19.44
N GLY A 124 -1.88 10.20 20.15
CA GLY A 124 -2.24 8.83 19.85
C GLY A 124 -1.75 8.34 18.49
N LEU A 125 -2.42 7.33 17.96
CA LEU A 125 -2.12 6.72 16.68
C LEU A 125 -2.90 7.41 15.54
N ASN A 126 -2.21 7.63 14.42
CA ASN A 126 -2.75 8.18 13.17
C ASN A 126 -2.12 7.37 12.03
N LEU A 127 -2.69 6.19 11.79
CA LEU A 127 -2.02 5.05 11.16
C LEU A 127 -2.08 5.11 9.64
N HIS A 128 -1.00 4.66 9.00
CA HIS A 128 -0.89 4.53 7.54
C HIS A 128 -0.31 3.14 7.22
N GLY A 129 0.87 3.07 6.60
CA GLY A 129 1.58 1.81 6.37
C GLY A 129 2.05 1.09 7.63
N MET A 130 2.28 -0.21 7.47
CA MET A 130 2.56 -1.15 8.55
C MET A 130 3.25 -2.40 8.02
N ASP A 131 4.15 -2.94 8.84
CA ASP A 131 4.63 -4.32 8.69
C ASP A 131 4.59 -5.07 10.02
N VAL A 132 4.46 -6.39 9.92
CA VAL A 132 4.47 -7.33 11.05
C VAL A 132 5.42 -8.46 10.72
N VAL A 133 6.45 -8.61 11.54
CA VAL A 133 7.58 -9.51 11.29
C VAL A 133 7.83 -10.38 12.53
N PRO A 134 7.98 -11.71 12.38
CA PRO A 134 8.40 -12.56 13.49
C PRO A 134 9.78 -12.17 13.99
N ASP A 135 9.96 -12.24 15.31
CA ASP A 135 11.27 -12.09 15.94
C ASP A 135 12.19 -13.24 15.52
N GLU A 136 13.44 -12.92 15.21
CA GLU A 136 14.43 -13.88 14.72
C GLU A 136 14.80 -14.96 15.74
N THR A 137 14.63 -14.69 17.04
CA THR A 137 14.95 -15.63 18.13
C THR A 137 13.73 -16.39 18.60
N ASN A 138 12.54 -15.78 18.54
CA ASN A 138 11.29 -16.40 18.92
C ASN A 138 10.16 -16.03 17.94
N PRO A 139 9.83 -16.90 16.96
CA PRO A 139 8.79 -16.60 15.98
C PRO A 139 7.38 -16.36 16.54
N ASN A 140 7.11 -16.72 17.81
CA ASN A 140 5.85 -16.39 18.48
C ASN A 140 5.80 -14.92 18.94
N THR A 141 6.96 -14.29 19.07
CA THR A 141 7.08 -12.87 19.31
C THR A 141 7.08 -12.14 17.98
N LEU A 142 6.29 -11.08 17.86
CA LEU A 142 6.16 -10.30 16.64
C LEU A 142 6.59 -8.85 16.89
N TRP A 143 7.35 -8.31 15.95
CA TRP A 143 7.62 -6.88 15.82
C TRP A 143 6.60 -6.26 14.88
N ILE A 144 6.04 -5.13 15.28
CA ILE A 144 5.13 -4.33 14.46
C ILE A 144 5.78 -2.97 14.24
N TYR A 145 5.91 -2.57 12.99
CA TYR A 145 6.39 -1.26 12.58
C TYR A 145 5.23 -0.48 11.99
N LEU A 146 4.98 0.73 12.47
CA LEU A 146 3.84 1.54 12.04
C LEU A 146 4.27 2.92 11.60
N VAL A 147 3.77 3.35 10.46
CA VAL A 147 3.76 4.77 10.09
C VAL A 147 2.68 5.47 10.92
N ASN A 148 3.10 6.45 11.72
CA ASN A 148 2.21 7.28 12.54
C ASN A 148 2.36 8.76 12.16
N HIS A 149 1.30 9.35 11.60
CA HIS A 149 1.27 10.75 11.18
C HIS A 149 0.75 11.65 12.31
N ARG A 150 1.62 12.04 13.24
CA ARG A 150 1.19 12.81 14.41
C ARG A 150 0.76 14.23 14.01
N PRO A 151 -0.46 14.68 14.37
CA PRO A 151 -0.93 16.03 14.06
C PRO A 151 -0.26 17.11 14.91
N GLU A 152 -0.03 18.25 14.29
CA GLU A 152 0.35 19.51 14.93
C GLU A 152 -0.59 20.62 14.43
N LEU A 153 -0.90 21.61 15.26
CA LEU A 153 -1.89 22.64 14.91
C LEU A 153 -1.52 23.41 13.63
N ASP A 154 -0.23 23.51 13.31
CA ASP A 154 0.30 24.14 12.11
C ASP A 154 0.67 23.14 11.00
N SER A 155 0.16 21.90 11.05
CA SER A 155 0.42 20.89 10.02
C SER A 155 -0.02 21.30 8.62
N ALA A 156 -1.01 22.19 8.47
CA ALA A 156 -1.36 22.74 7.14
C ALA A 156 -0.21 23.56 6.51
N LEU A 157 0.69 24.12 7.33
CA LEU A 157 1.83 24.94 6.89
C LEU A 157 3.15 24.17 6.84
N LYS A 158 3.34 23.17 7.71
CA LYS A 158 4.60 22.43 7.86
C LYS A 158 4.52 20.95 7.50
N GLY A 159 3.31 20.43 7.38
CA GLY A 159 3.01 19.01 7.23
C GLY A 159 2.90 18.29 8.57
N ALA A 160 2.56 17.00 8.50
CA ALA A 160 2.47 16.16 9.69
C ALA A 160 3.85 15.89 10.31
N ASN A 161 3.85 15.66 11.63
CA ASN A 161 4.99 15.11 12.36
C ASN A 161 4.97 13.58 12.26
N SER A 162 5.29 13.10 11.05
CA SER A 162 5.33 11.69 10.72
C SER A 162 6.51 10.97 11.37
N VAL A 163 6.24 9.83 11.98
CA VAL A 163 7.23 8.96 12.64
C VAL A 163 6.98 7.49 12.36
N ILE A 164 7.93 6.66 12.75
CA ILE A 164 7.77 5.22 12.81
C ILE A 164 7.65 4.77 14.27
N GLU A 165 6.54 4.13 14.63
CA GLU A 165 6.40 3.47 15.93
C GLU A 165 6.84 2.01 15.80
N ILE A 166 7.63 1.53 16.76
CA ILE A 166 8.01 0.14 16.90
C ILE A 166 7.27 -0.42 18.11
N LEU A 167 6.53 -1.49 17.89
CA LEU A 167 5.77 -2.21 18.90
C LEU A 167 6.13 -3.69 18.89
N LYS A 168 5.77 -4.37 19.98
CA LYS A 168 6.03 -5.79 20.18
C LYS A 168 4.79 -6.48 20.70
N THR A 169 4.54 -7.70 20.25
CA THR A 169 3.40 -8.51 20.73
C THR A 169 3.73 -9.99 20.70
N GLN A 170 2.88 -10.81 21.31
CA GLN A 170 2.87 -12.26 21.12
C GLN A 170 1.78 -12.63 20.11
N ALA A 171 2.02 -13.65 19.30
CA ALA A 171 1.02 -14.15 18.37
C ALA A 171 -0.24 -14.57 19.14
N GLY A 172 -1.39 -14.08 18.71
CA GLY A 172 -2.69 -14.32 19.35
C GLY A 172 -2.99 -13.46 20.58
N ALA A 173 -2.10 -12.57 21.00
CA ALA A 173 -2.40 -11.60 22.05
C ALA A 173 -3.42 -10.55 21.57
N ASP A 174 -4.14 -9.98 22.53
CA ASP A 174 -5.12 -8.90 22.37
C ASP A 174 -4.53 -7.50 22.64
N HIS A 175 -3.21 -7.41 22.78
CA HIS A 175 -2.49 -6.18 23.06
C HIS A 175 -1.13 -6.15 22.38
N VAL A 176 -0.57 -4.95 22.30
CA VAL A 176 0.78 -4.69 21.82
C VAL A 176 1.47 -3.75 22.80
N GLU A 177 2.76 -3.96 23.00
CA GLU A 177 3.62 -3.12 23.83
C GLU A 177 4.35 -2.12 22.92
N TRP A 178 4.16 -0.83 23.15
CA TRP A 178 4.99 0.19 22.52
C TRP A 178 6.43 0.05 23.03
N VAL A 179 7.37 0.02 22.09
CA VAL A 179 8.80 -0.12 22.40
C VAL A 179 9.50 1.22 22.23
N ARG A 180 9.30 1.89 21.09
CA ARG A 180 9.88 3.20 20.83
C ARG A 180 9.28 3.90 19.61
N THR A 181 9.48 5.22 19.57
CA THR A 181 9.27 6.05 18.38
C THR A 181 10.61 6.34 17.71
N VAL A 182 10.66 6.25 16.38
CA VAL A 182 11.81 6.64 15.54
C VAL A 182 11.43 7.83 14.67
N GLU A 183 12.19 8.90 14.79
CA GLU A 183 11.98 10.15 14.06
C GLU A 183 13.29 10.68 13.47
N ASN A 184 13.22 11.23 12.25
CA ASN A 184 14.34 11.90 11.61
C ASN A 184 13.81 12.87 10.55
N ALA A 185 13.89 14.18 10.82
CA ALA A 185 13.24 15.19 9.96
C ALA A 185 13.79 15.24 8.51
N GLN A 186 14.99 14.71 8.26
CA GLN A 186 15.66 14.73 6.97
C GLN A 186 15.39 13.48 6.12
N VAL A 187 15.07 12.36 6.77
CA VAL A 187 14.90 11.04 6.12
C VAL A 187 13.46 10.52 6.24
N VAL A 188 12.81 10.70 7.40
CA VAL A 188 11.39 10.40 7.66
C VAL A 188 10.57 11.66 7.34
N VAL A 189 10.40 11.95 6.06
CA VAL A 189 9.78 13.20 5.57
C VAL A 189 8.27 13.00 5.40
N THR A 190 7.88 12.02 4.59
CA THR A 190 6.50 11.66 4.24
C THR A 190 6.39 10.13 4.16
N PRO A 191 6.71 9.40 5.26
CA PRO A 191 6.66 7.95 5.27
C PRO A 191 5.28 7.45 4.82
N ASN A 192 5.24 6.46 3.95
CA ASN A 192 4.01 5.90 3.41
C ASN A 192 3.83 4.45 3.86
N ASP A 193 4.76 3.57 3.45
CA ASP A 193 4.78 2.16 3.85
C ASP A 193 6.17 1.71 4.31
N ILE A 194 6.21 0.60 5.04
CA ILE A 194 7.38 0.13 5.79
C ILE A 194 7.59 -1.37 5.63
N VAL A 195 8.85 -1.80 5.66
CA VAL A 195 9.26 -3.21 5.80
C VAL A 195 10.26 -3.32 6.94
N GLY A 196 9.90 -4.13 7.93
CA GLY A 196 10.64 -4.27 9.17
C GLY A 196 11.70 -5.37 9.16
N GLY A 197 12.74 -5.21 9.97
CA GLY A 197 13.67 -6.28 10.32
C GLY A 197 13.10 -7.17 11.44
N SER A 198 13.55 -8.43 11.50
CA SER A 198 13.17 -9.42 12.52
C SER A 198 13.81 -9.19 13.91
N ASN A 199 14.63 -8.15 14.05
CA ASN A 199 15.37 -7.84 15.27
C ASN A 199 14.80 -6.66 16.07
N GLY A 200 13.72 -6.02 15.58
CA GLY A 200 13.12 -4.83 16.21
C GLY A 200 13.98 -3.56 16.11
N GLN A 201 15.03 -3.57 15.28
CA GLN A 201 16.06 -2.52 15.28
C GLN A 201 16.25 -1.83 13.94
N GLU A 202 15.83 -2.43 12.83
CA GLU A 202 16.03 -1.85 11.51
C GLU A 202 14.81 -1.98 10.61
N PHE A 203 14.67 -1.06 9.67
CA PHE A 203 13.59 -1.07 8.70
C PHE A 203 13.92 -0.20 7.48
N TRP A 204 13.29 -0.54 6.34
CA TRP A 204 13.19 0.34 5.18
C TRP A 204 11.78 0.89 5.08
N PHE A 205 11.64 2.09 4.56
CA PHE A 205 10.33 2.71 4.38
C PHE A 205 10.32 3.63 3.17
N THR A 206 9.17 3.80 2.54
CA THR A 206 9.00 4.71 1.41
C THR A 206 8.65 6.11 1.91
N ASN A 207 9.18 7.15 1.27
CA ASN A 207 8.60 8.49 1.32
C ASN A 207 7.83 8.71 0.01
N ASP A 208 6.55 9.05 0.07
CA ASP A 208 5.70 9.19 -1.12
C ASP A 208 5.79 10.56 -1.80
N ASN A 209 6.39 11.54 -1.13
CA ASN A 209 6.60 12.88 -1.66
C ASN A 209 7.95 13.46 -1.20
N GLY A 210 8.58 14.29 -2.04
CA GLY A 210 9.80 15.01 -1.63
C GLY A 210 9.56 16.19 -0.68
N SER A 211 8.30 16.65 -0.56
CA SER A 211 7.88 17.76 0.30
C SER A 211 6.67 17.35 1.14
N LYS A 212 6.58 17.84 2.37
CA LYS A 212 5.46 17.56 3.28
C LYS A 212 4.17 18.30 2.93
N VAL A 213 4.27 19.45 2.26
CA VAL A 213 3.15 20.34 1.92
C VAL A 213 3.41 21.11 0.62
N GLY A 214 2.35 21.76 0.14
CA GLY A 214 2.40 22.88 -0.80
C GLY A 214 2.48 22.49 -2.28
N LEU A 215 2.42 23.50 -3.15
CA LEU A 215 2.33 23.35 -4.61
C LEU A 215 3.44 22.48 -5.22
N ARG A 216 4.60 22.39 -4.54
CA ARG A 216 5.70 21.53 -4.97
C ARG A 216 5.28 20.06 -5.12
N ARG A 217 4.43 19.54 -4.22
CA ARG A 217 3.92 18.16 -4.31
C ARG A 217 3.14 17.92 -5.61
N HIS A 218 2.27 18.86 -5.95
CA HIS A 218 1.45 18.77 -7.17
C HIS A 218 2.27 18.95 -8.45
N ILE A 219 3.28 19.84 -8.43
CA ILE A 219 4.22 20.00 -9.54
C ILE A 219 5.01 18.70 -9.76
N ASP A 220 5.53 18.10 -8.68
CA ASP A 220 6.28 16.85 -8.77
C ASP A 220 5.43 15.73 -9.40
N LEU A 221 4.17 15.58 -8.98
CA LEU A 221 3.24 14.61 -9.56
C LEU A 221 2.91 14.92 -11.03
N MET A 222 2.55 16.17 -11.34
CA MET A 222 2.15 16.60 -12.69
C MET A 222 3.28 16.44 -13.72
N PHE A 223 4.51 16.75 -13.34
CA PHE A 223 5.68 16.66 -14.22
C PHE A 223 6.47 15.37 -14.03
N ARG A 224 5.95 14.41 -13.24
CA ARG A 224 6.60 13.13 -12.94
C ARG A 224 8.07 13.30 -12.53
N LEU A 225 8.33 14.24 -11.62
CA LEU A 225 9.67 14.52 -11.14
C LEU A 225 10.11 13.44 -10.15
N LYS A 226 11.39 13.05 -10.22
CA LYS A 226 11.98 12.08 -9.29
C LYS A 226 12.26 12.73 -7.94
N THR A 227 11.28 12.76 -7.05
CA THR A 227 11.42 13.37 -5.71
C THR A 227 11.11 12.44 -4.54
N THR A 228 10.54 11.26 -4.81
CA THR A 228 10.28 10.25 -3.80
C THR A 228 11.53 9.41 -3.55
N PHE A 229 11.60 8.71 -2.42
CA PHE A 229 12.76 7.87 -2.11
C PHE A 229 12.46 6.88 -0.98
N VAL A 230 13.17 5.77 -0.98
CA VAL A 230 13.25 4.84 0.16
C VAL A 230 14.27 5.32 1.18
N GLY A 231 13.86 5.38 2.44
CA GLY A 231 14.71 5.56 3.61
C GLY A 231 15.04 4.24 4.29
N TYR A 232 16.14 4.22 5.04
CA TYR A 232 16.52 3.14 5.95
C TYR A 232 16.82 3.76 7.31
N CYS A 233 16.41 3.10 8.38
CA CYS A 233 16.77 3.47 9.75
C CYS A 233 17.25 2.25 10.51
N HIS A 234 18.29 2.45 11.32
CA HIS A 234 18.64 1.59 12.44
C HIS A 234 18.43 2.37 13.74
N VAL A 235 17.85 1.76 14.77
CA VAL A 235 17.45 2.46 15.99
C VAL A 235 18.64 3.02 16.79
N THR A 236 19.85 2.51 16.59
CA THR A 236 21.10 3.04 17.18
C THR A 236 21.97 3.81 16.20
N ASP A 237 21.98 3.41 14.92
CA ASP A 237 22.96 3.92 13.95
C ASP A 237 22.39 5.11 13.14
N GLY A 238 21.11 5.41 13.34
CA GLY A 238 20.40 6.51 12.72
C GLY A 238 19.78 6.14 11.38
N CYS A 239 19.34 7.17 10.67
CA CYS A 239 18.60 7.04 9.41
C CYS A 239 19.38 7.62 8.24
N LYS A 240 19.19 7.03 7.06
CA LYS A 240 19.73 7.54 5.79
C LYS A 240 18.78 7.30 4.63
N ARG A 241 18.94 8.08 3.56
CA ARG A 241 18.30 7.77 2.28
C ARG A 241 18.95 6.50 1.73
N ALA A 242 18.14 5.48 1.48
CA ALA A 242 18.61 4.18 1.03
C ALA A 242 18.68 4.09 -0.49
N SER A 243 17.82 4.82 -1.21
CA SER A 243 17.74 4.78 -2.67
C SER A 243 18.06 6.13 -3.31
N VAL A 244 18.35 6.10 -4.61
CA VAL A 244 18.30 7.28 -5.48
C VAL A 244 16.84 7.81 -5.59
N PRO A 245 16.62 9.08 -5.96
CA PRO A 245 15.26 9.59 -6.16
C PRO A 245 14.47 8.77 -7.20
N LEU A 246 13.22 8.46 -6.87
CA LEU A 246 12.33 7.59 -7.64
C LEU A 246 11.15 8.38 -8.24
N LEU A 247 10.57 7.81 -9.31
CA LEU A 247 9.39 8.35 -10.00
C LEU A 247 8.10 7.97 -9.26
N GLY A 248 7.80 8.64 -8.15
CA GLY A 248 6.62 8.30 -7.35
C GLY A 248 6.80 6.95 -6.65
N SER A 249 6.57 6.89 -5.35
CA SER A 249 6.59 5.60 -4.64
C SER A 249 5.34 4.76 -4.96
N ASN A 250 4.31 5.40 -5.52
CA ASN A 250 3.06 4.79 -5.97
C ASN A 250 2.98 4.95 -7.49
N GLY A 251 2.96 3.84 -8.24
CA GLY A 251 2.80 3.85 -9.70
C GLY A 251 3.84 3.10 -10.53
N GLN A 252 4.87 2.53 -9.91
CA GLN A 252 5.79 1.62 -10.58
C GLN A 252 6.41 0.65 -9.58
N ILE A 253 6.50 -0.64 -9.93
CA ILE A 253 7.28 -1.59 -9.12
C ILE A 253 8.74 -1.47 -9.55
N THR A 254 9.59 -1.07 -8.61
CA THR A 254 11.03 -1.02 -8.79
C THR A 254 11.68 -2.10 -7.94
N ILE A 255 12.64 -2.80 -8.53
CA ILE A 255 13.36 -3.90 -7.90
C ILE A 255 14.71 -3.35 -7.50
N HIS A 256 15.06 -3.55 -6.24
CA HIS A 256 16.32 -3.09 -5.68
C HIS A 256 17.03 -4.24 -4.98
N LYS A 257 18.36 -4.23 -5.11
CA LYS A 257 19.25 -5.11 -4.36
C LYS A 257 19.83 -4.33 -3.16
N PRO A 258 19.70 -4.85 -1.93
CA PRO A 258 20.33 -4.23 -0.78
C PRO A 258 21.85 -4.44 -0.79
N ASN A 259 22.58 -3.35 -0.58
CA ASN A 259 24.02 -3.34 -0.35
C ASN A 259 24.35 -3.69 1.11
N LYS A 260 25.63 -4.00 1.39
CA LYS A 260 26.11 -4.29 2.75
C LYS A 260 25.81 -3.17 3.74
N ASP A 261 25.84 -1.93 3.27
CA ASP A 261 25.54 -0.75 4.07
C ASP A 261 24.04 -0.43 4.14
N LYS A 262 23.16 -1.27 3.59
CA LYS A 262 21.69 -1.10 3.57
C LYS A 262 21.18 -0.01 2.62
N THR A 263 22.05 0.56 1.78
CA THR A 263 21.58 1.27 0.58
C THR A 263 21.01 0.30 -0.45
N LEU A 264 20.26 0.81 -1.41
CA LEU A 264 19.50 0.07 -2.40
C LEU A 264 20.02 0.40 -3.79
N GLU A 265 20.53 -0.62 -4.48
CA GLU A 265 20.91 -0.57 -5.88
C GLU A 265 19.69 -0.92 -6.73
N HIS A 266 19.28 -0.02 -7.63
CA HIS A 266 18.21 -0.30 -8.57
C HIS A 266 18.68 -1.33 -9.60
N VAL A 267 17.95 -2.45 -9.73
CA VAL A 267 18.31 -3.55 -10.64
C VAL A 267 17.27 -3.78 -11.72
N GLY A 268 16.05 -3.26 -11.56
CA GLY A 268 15.00 -3.48 -12.54
C GLY A 268 13.71 -2.75 -12.21
N THR A 269 12.83 -2.72 -13.19
CA THR A 269 11.53 -2.10 -13.09
C THR A 269 10.52 -3.02 -13.78
N ILE A 270 9.40 -3.28 -13.11
CA ILE A 270 8.29 -4.01 -13.69
C ILE A 270 7.29 -2.98 -14.19
N ALA A 271 7.08 -2.97 -15.50
CA ALA A 271 6.04 -2.17 -16.09
C ALA A 271 4.68 -2.78 -15.75
N THR A 272 3.85 -2.00 -15.09
CA THR A 272 2.45 -2.30 -14.89
C THR A 272 1.65 -1.29 -15.70
N GLU A 273 0.53 -1.73 -16.26
CA GLU A 273 -0.37 -0.80 -16.95
C GLU A 273 -1.13 0.08 -15.95
N PHE A 274 -0.98 -0.14 -14.64
CA PHE A 274 -1.79 0.51 -13.61
C PHE A 274 -0.90 1.25 -12.60
N PRO A 275 -1.34 2.44 -12.13
CA PRO A 275 -0.90 2.95 -10.84
C PRO A 275 -1.20 1.92 -9.75
N MET A 276 -0.29 1.81 -8.79
CA MET A 276 -0.39 0.86 -7.68
C MET A 276 -0.12 1.56 -6.38
N ASP A 277 -0.62 0.95 -5.32
CA ASP A 277 -0.39 1.36 -3.94
C ASP A 277 0.45 0.28 -3.24
N ASN A 278 -0.05 -0.36 -2.19
CA ASN A 278 0.73 -1.31 -1.41
C ASN A 278 0.98 -2.64 -2.12
N LEU A 279 2.15 -3.20 -1.83
CA LEU A 279 2.57 -4.54 -2.23
C LEU A 279 2.49 -5.51 -1.05
N ALA A 280 2.16 -6.76 -1.34
CA ALA A 280 2.23 -7.87 -0.41
C ALA A 280 2.91 -9.08 -1.06
N LEU A 281 3.73 -9.79 -0.28
CA LEU A 281 4.32 -11.05 -0.71
C LEU A 281 3.38 -12.22 -0.42
N SER A 282 3.07 -13.01 -1.44
CA SER A 282 2.30 -14.25 -1.34
C SER A 282 3.22 -15.44 -1.01
N THR A 283 2.64 -16.50 -0.45
CA THR A 283 3.36 -17.72 -0.03
C THR A 283 4.04 -18.48 -1.18
N ASP A 284 3.54 -18.31 -2.40
CA ASP A 284 4.11 -18.88 -3.63
C ASP A 284 5.24 -18.02 -4.22
N GLY A 285 5.62 -16.93 -3.55
CA GLY A 285 6.65 -15.98 -4.00
C GLY A 285 6.14 -14.91 -4.97
N SER A 286 4.87 -14.94 -5.37
CA SER A 286 4.29 -13.87 -6.18
C SER A 286 4.06 -12.59 -5.36
N ILE A 287 4.14 -11.44 -6.03
CA ILE A 287 3.81 -10.14 -5.44
C ILE A 287 2.36 -9.83 -5.78
N ILE A 288 1.58 -9.43 -4.78
CA ILE A 288 0.21 -8.96 -4.93
C ILE A 288 0.22 -7.44 -4.78
N ALA A 289 -0.31 -6.74 -5.76
CA ALA A 289 -0.35 -5.28 -5.76
C ALA A 289 -1.78 -4.78 -5.85
N ALA A 290 -2.19 -3.90 -4.92
CA ALA A 290 -3.40 -3.12 -5.09
C ALA A 290 -3.17 -2.05 -6.16
N ALA A 291 -4.15 -1.86 -7.04
CA ALA A 291 -4.03 -1.02 -8.22
C ALA A 291 -5.27 -0.14 -8.44
N PHE A 292 -5.05 1.01 -9.09
CA PHE A 292 -6.10 1.99 -9.40
C PHE A 292 -6.34 2.05 -10.92
N PRO A 293 -7.38 1.38 -11.45
CA PRO A 293 -7.76 1.51 -12.86
C PRO A 293 -8.00 2.96 -13.30
N LYS A 294 -8.57 3.78 -12.42
CA LYS A 294 -8.95 5.18 -12.68
C LYS A 294 -8.48 6.11 -11.57
N LEU A 295 -7.17 6.33 -11.46
CA LEU A 295 -6.56 7.17 -10.42
C LEU A 295 -7.13 8.61 -10.34
N HIS A 296 -7.60 9.18 -11.45
CA HIS A 296 -8.25 10.50 -11.42
C HIS A 296 -9.49 10.53 -10.49
N LEU A 297 -10.26 9.44 -10.41
CA LEU A 297 -11.41 9.34 -9.50
C LEU A 297 -10.97 9.25 -8.04
N ALA A 298 -9.78 8.70 -7.77
CA ALA A 298 -9.18 8.70 -6.44
C ALA A 298 -8.92 10.13 -5.94
N ILE A 299 -8.46 11.03 -6.81
CA ILE A 299 -8.26 12.44 -6.49
C ILE A 299 -9.61 13.12 -6.20
N ASP A 300 -10.62 12.91 -7.05
CA ASP A 300 -11.96 13.47 -6.84
C ASP A 300 -12.59 12.94 -5.54
N SER A 301 -12.38 11.66 -5.23
CA SER A 301 -12.86 11.02 -4.00
C SER A 301 -12.21 11.59 -2.74
N ALA A 302 -11.06 12.27 -2.83
CA ALA A 302 -10.44 12.92 -1.67
C ALA A 302 -11.21 14.18 -1.22
N ILE A 303 -12.03 14.74 -2.10
CA ILE A 303 -12.82 15.95 -1.86
C ILE A 303 -14.32 15.61 -1.75
N ASN A 304 -14.78 14.57 -2.45
CA ASN A 304 -16.18 14.16 -2.48
C ASN A 304 -16.31 12.66 -2.15
N SER A 305 -16.82 12.35 -0.96
CA SER A 305 -16.98 10.98 -0.46
C SER A 305 -18.00 10.14 -1.25
N SER A 306 -18.84 10.76 -2.08
CA SER A 306 -19.81 10.05 -2.93
C SER A 306 -19.19 9.47 -4.21
N VAL A 307 -17.93 9.78 -4.52
CA VAL A 307 -17.23 9.25 -5.69
C VAL A 307 -16.75 7.83 -5.40
N SER A 308 -17.25 6.87 -6.19
CA SER A 308 -16.72 5.49 -6.18
C SER A 308 -15.47 5.41 -7.04
N VAL A 309 -14.46 4.71 -6.54
CA VAL A 309 -13.15 4.56 -7.18
C VAL A 309 -12.94 3.08 -7.49
N PRO A 310 -12.86 2.69 -8.77
CA PRO A 310 -12.56 1.33 -9.17
C PRO A 310 -11.30 0.79 -8.50
N SER A 311 -11.32 -0.48 -8.13
CA SER A 311 -10.18 -1.17 -7.54
C SER A 311 -9.76 -2.34 -8.43
N ALA A 312 -8.46 -2.58 -8.54
CA ALA A 312 -7.91 -3.77 -9.18
C ALA A 312 -6.83 -4.41 -8.31
N VAL A 313 -6.55 -5.69 -8.55
CA VAL A 313 -5.42 -6.39 -7.94
C VAL A 313 -4.60 -7.07 -9.03
N LEU A 314 -3.30 -6.84 -8.98
CA LEU A 314 -2.32 -7.48 -9.86
C LEU A 314 -1.56 -8.56 -9.09
N ARG A 315 -1.30 -9.70 -9.75
CA ARG A 315 -0.37 -10.73 -9.32
C ARG A 315 0.84 -10.70 -10.24
N ILE A 316 2.01 -10.52 -9.66
CA ILE A 316 3.28 -10.47 -10.36
C ILE A 316 4.07 -11.73 -9.97
N SER A 317 4.39 -12.56 -10.95
CA SER A 317 5.11 -13.82 -10.75
C SER A 317 6.32 -13.90 -11.67
N ASP A 318 7.32 -14.71 -11.29
CA ASP A 318 8.43 -15.02 -12.18
C ASP A 318 7.89 -15.66 -13.46
N ALA A 319 8.31 -15.16 -14.63
CA ALA A 319 7.95 -15.85 -15.87
C ALA A 319 8.68 -17.18 -15.93
N THR A 320 7.92 -18.25 -16.13
CA THR A 320 8.47 -19.49 -16.64
C THR A 320 9.00 -19.20 -18.05
N LEU A 321 10.33 -19.28 -18.22
CA LEU A 321 11.09 -19.09 -19.47
C LEU A 321 11.51 -17.64 -19.83
N GLY A 322 12.64 -17.20 -19.28
CA GLY A 322 13.65 -16.48 -20.08
C GLY A 322 13.55 -14.95 -20.25
N SER A 323 12.44 -14.28 -19.96
CA SER A 323 12.41 -12.80 -19.84
C SER A 323 11.06 -12.25 -19.34
N ALA A 324 11.15 -11.21 -18.49
CA ALA A 324 10.08 -10.35 -17.92
C ALA A 324 9.13 -11.03 -16.91
N TYR A 325 8.75 -10.31 -15.85
CA TYR A 325 7.76 -10.80 -14.88
C TYR A 325 6.39 -10.96 -15.55
N LYS A 326 5.64 -12.02 -15.19
CA LYS A 326 4.23 -12.16 -15.59
C LYS A 326 3.37 -11.30 -14.67
N VAL A 327 2.71 -10.29 -15.23
CA VAL A 327 1.74 -9.43 -14.53
C VAL A 327 0.34 -9.84 -14.95
N GLU A 328 -0.48 -10.28 -14.00
CA GLU A 328 -1.84 -10.76 -14.23
C GLU A 328 -2.83 -9.97 -13.38
N LYS A 329 -3.91 -9.46 -13.97
CA LYS A 329 -5.00 -8.83 -13.23
C LYS A 329 -5.93 -9.91 -12.68
N ILE A 330 -5.91 -10.11 -11.36
CA ILE A 330 -6.65 -11.18 -10.69
C ILE A 330 -7.96 -10.70 -10.05
N TYR A 331 -8.18 -9.39 -9.98
CA TYR A 331 -9.43 -8.76 -9.52
C TYR A 331 -9.60 -7.41 -10.20
N GLU A 332 -10.83 -7.06 -10.55
CA GLU A 332 -11.22 -5.68 -10.87
C GLU A 332 -12.72 -5.51 -10.63
N ASP A 333 -13.11 -4.40 -10.01
CA ASP A 333 -14.49 -3.95 -9.88
C ASP A 333 -14.64 -2.46 -10.22
N GLU A 334 -15.89 -2.00 -10.27
CA GLU A 334 -16.20 -0.59 -10.51
C GLU A 334 -16.18 0.26 -9.22
N GLY A 335 -15.72 -0.30 -8.10
CA GLY A 335 -15.74 0.32 -6.77
C GLY A 335 -17.05 0.13 -6.00
N GLN A 336 -17.96 -0.72 -6.50
CA GLN A 336 -19.24 -1.02 -5.83
C GLN A 336 -19.06 -1.95 -4.63
N LEU A 337 -18.05 -2.83 -4.66
CA LEU A 337 -17.81 -3.83 -3.62
C LEU A 337 -16.60 -3.45 -2.76
N GLY A 338 -15.63 -2.76 -3.35
CA GLY A 338 -14.58 -2.09 -2.62
C GLY A 338 -14.04 -0.89 -3.38
N SER A 339 -14.32 0.30 -2.88
CA SER A 339 -13.81 1.54 -3.48
C SER A 339 -12.46 1.90 -2.87
N PHE A 340 -11.52 2.30 -3.72
CA PHE A 340 -10.19 2.77 -3.30
C PHE A 340 -9.43 1.69 -2.49
N GLY A 341 -9.26 0.50 -3.07
CA GLY A 341 -8.42 -0.55 -2.50
C GLY A 341 -6.95 -0.16 -2.51
N THR A 342 -6.34 -0.04 -1.32
CA THR A 342 -4.94 0.41 -1.14
C THR A 342 -4.02 -0.74 -0.80
N THR A 343 -4.52 -1.85 -0.25
CA THR A 343 -3.73 -3.07 -0.01
C THR A 343 -4.49 -4.30 -0.46
N ALA A 344 -3.77 -5.25 -1.06
CA ALA A 344 -4.29 -6.57 -1.38
C ALA A 344 -3.27 -7.65 -1.00
N ALA A 345 -3.74 -8.78 -0.45
CA ALA A 345 -2.89 -9.90 -0.03
C ALA A 345 -3.62 -11.23 -0.19
N MET A 346 -2.87 -12.30 -0.49
CA MET A 346 -3.40 -13.66 -0.56
C MET A 346 -3.13 -14.43 0.73
N HIS A 347 -4.07 -15.26 1.15
CA HIS A 347 -3.84 -16.33 2.12
C HIS A 347 -4.57 -17.60 1.69
N GLY A 348 -3.79 -18.64 1.36
CA GLY A 348 -4.31 -19.73 0.54
C GLY A 348 -4.82 -19.19 -0.78
N ASP A 349 -6.05 -19.55 -1.13
CA ASP A 349 -6.73 -19.11 -2.36
C ASP A 349 -7.66 -17.91 -2.13
N THR A 350 -7.58 -17.30 -0.93
CA THR A 350 -8.40 -16.16 -0.54
C THR A 350 -7.67 -14.84 -0.74
N LEU A 351 -8.22 -14.01 -1.63
CA LEU A 351 -7.76 -12.64 -1.86
C LEU A 351 -8.40 -11.68 -0.87
N PHE A 352 -7.60 -11.09 0.00
CA PHE A 352 -8.00 -10.02 0.92
C PHE A 352 -7.68 -8.65 0.30
N ILE A 353 -8.66 -7.76 0.22
CA ILE A 353 -8.51 -6.38 -0.26
C ILE A 353 -8.97 -5.43 0.84
N HIS A 354 -8.19 -4.39 1.11
CA HIS A 354 -8.53 -3.34 2.05
C HIS A 354 -8.18 -1.97 1.47
N GLY A 355 -8.86 -0.93 1.95
CA GLY A 355 -8.47 0.45 1.69
C GLY A 355 -9.38 1.48 2.35
N ARG A 356 -9.50 2.63 1.69
CA ARG A 356 -10.21 3.80 2.24
C ARG A 356 -11.73 3.56 2.33
N PHE A 357 -12.30 2.73 1.46
CA PHE A 357 -13.73 2.35 1.44
C PHE A 357 -13.96 0.83 1.18
N TYR A 358 -13.53 -0.03 2.11
CA TYR A 358 -13.94 -1.47 2.30
C TYR A 358 -13.73 -2.49 1.14
N GLN A 359 -14.07 -3.79 1.32
CA GLN A 359 -13.21 -4.93 1.73
C GLN A 359 -13.68 -6.22 1.02
N VAL A 360 -12.77 -7.14 0.64
CA VAL A 360 -13.13 -8.44 0.02
C VAL A 360 -12.18 -9.56 0.46
N ALA A 361 -12.70 -10.77 0.75
CA ALA A 361 -11.99 -12.07 0.89
C ALA A 361 -12.63 -13.11 -0.08
N SER A 362 -11.88 -13.85 -0.91
CA SER A 362 -12.43 -14.86 -1.87
C SER A 362 -12.41 -16.33 -1.39
N ASN A 363 -13.44 -17.13 -1.71
CA ASN A 363 -13.28 -18.58 -1.96
C ASN A 363 -14.38 -19.12 -2.89
N TYR A 364 -14.03 -20.18 -3.61
CA TYR A 364 -14.57 -20.75 -4.86
C TYR A 364 -16.10 -20.98 -5.02
N GLY A 365 -16.54 -20.84 -6.30
CA GLY A 365 -17.77 -21.22 -7.06
C GLY A 365 -19.00 -21.86 -6.37
N LEU A 366 -20.26 -21.71 -6.82
CA LEU A 366 -20.92 -21.33 -8.07
C LEU A 366 -22.36 -20.85 -7.73
N SER A 367 -22.97 -20.01 -8.58
CA SER A 367 -24.36 -19.50 -8.48
C SER A 367 -25.33 -20.38 -9.33
N PRO A 368 -26.69 -20.26 -9.27
CA PRO A 368 -27.41 -19.02 -8.95
C PRO A 368 -28.78 -19.10 -8.23
N LEU A 369 -29.21 -17.89 -7.80
CA LEU A 369 -30.57 -17.38 -7.54
C LEU A 369 -31.15 -17.40 -6.11
N ALA A 370 -31.24 -16.16 -5.60
CA ALA A 370 -32.37 -15.53 -4.93
C ALA A 370 -32.68 -15.83 -3.45
N ASP A 371 -32.93 -14.70 -2.79
CA ASP A 371 -33.72 -14.46 -1.60
C ASP A 371 -33.08 -14.55 -0.20
N SER A 372 -33.62 -13.65 0.59
CA SER A 372 -33.19 -13.01 1.82
C SER A 372 -33.22 -13.90 3.06
N GLU A 373 -32.56 -13.36 4.09
CA GLU A 373 -32.68 -13.69 5.53
C GLU A 373 -31.78 -14.83 6.04
N ASN A 374 -31.09 -14.50 7.16
CA ASN A 374 -30.31 -15.33 8.10
C ASN A 374 -30.09 -16.82 7.75
N THR A 375 -28.85 -17.31 7.90
CA THR A 375 -28.43 -18.36 8.87
C THR A 375 -26.93 -18.71 8.64
N TYR A 376 -26.21 -19.03 9.72
CA TYR A 376 -24.94 -19.78 9.70
C TYR A 376 -24.98 -20.99 8.75
N LEU A 377 -23.84 -21.50 8.26
CA LEU A 377 -23.50 -22.95 8.23
C LEU A 377 -22.13 -23.27 7.59
N ARG A 378 -21.61 -24.42 8.01
CA ARG A 378 -20.28 -25.03 7.81
C ARG A 378 -20.36 -26.12 6.73
N ALA A 379 -19.36 -26.28 5.84
CA ALA A 379 -19.09 -27.58 5.19
C ALA A 379 -17.73 -27.69 4.46
N HIS A 380 -17.25 -28.93 4.41
CA HIS A 380 -16.00 -29.46 3.86
C HIS A 380 -16.02 -29.69 2.33
N GLY A 381 -14.88 -29.40 1.68
CA GLY A 381 -14.18 -30.27 0.70
C GLY A 381 -14.79 -30.61 -0.68
N SER A 382 -14.02 -30.28 -1.73
CA SER A 382 -13.64 -31.10 -2.91
C SER A 382 -13.95 -30.56 -4.33
N SER A 383 -12.84 -30.39 -5.06
CA SER A 383 -12.50 -30.77 -6.44
C SER A 383 -13.24 -30.19 -7.67
N ASP A 384 -12.44 -29.51 -8.53
CA ASP A 384 -12.27 -29.65 -10.00
C ASP A 384 -12.11 -28.25 -10.66
N ALA A 385 -11.08 -27.84 -11.40
CA ALA A 385 -9.77 -28.34 -11.86
C ALA A 385 -8.94 -27.05 -12.15
N CYS A 386 -7.64 -26.97 -11.87
CA CYS A 386 -6.58 -27.44 -12.75
C CYS A 386 -5.36 -27.89 -11.93
N LEU A 387 -5.15 -29.21 -11.91
CA LEU A 387 -3.84 -29.83 -11.72
C LEU A 387 -3.07 -29.77 -13.05
N GLN A 388 -1.86 -29.24 -13.01
CA GLN A 388 -0.74 -29.84 -13.72
C GLN A 388 0.39 -30.01 -12.69
N ASP A 389 0.87 -31.26 -12.56
CA ASP A 389 1.91 -31.65 -11.62
C ASP A 389 3.19 -30.80 -11.79
N PRO A 390 3.86 -30.41 -10.69
CA PRO A 390 5.20 -29.88 -10.75
C PRO A 390 6.21 -31.02 -11.02
N PRO A 391 7.16 -30.88 -11.95
CA PRO A 391 8.35 -31.71 -11.90
C PRO A 391 9.16 -31.37 -10.64
N ALA A 392 9.58 -32.43 -9.95
CA ALA A 392 10.60 -32.53 -8.91
C ALA A 392 11.02 -31.24 -8.15
N LYS A 393 10.71 -31.24 -6.85
CA LYS A 393 11.26 -30.36 -5.80
C LYS A 393 12.75 -30.03 -6.03
N LEU A 394 13.05 -28.75 -6.21
CA LEU A 394 14.36 -28.17 -5.90
C LEU A 394 14.19 -27.34 -4.62
N SER A 395 14.88 -27.76 -3.57
CA SER A 395 14.83 -27.13 -2.25
C SER A 395 15.46 -25.74 -2.27
N LEU A 396 14.83 -24.82 -1.53
CA LEU A 396 15.23 -23.44 -1.25
C LEU A 396 16.51 -23.36 -0.38
N ILE A 397 17.61 -23.95 -0.85
CA ILE A 397 18.95 -23.85 -0.26
C ILE A 397 19.97 -23.19 -1.21
N ASP A 398 19.61 -22.96 -2.49
CA ASP A 398 20.55 -22.42 -3.49
C ASP A 398 20.34 -20.94 -3.89
N LEU A 399 19.44 -20.19 -3.23
CA LEU A 399 19.11 -18.80 -3.60
C LEU A 399 19.58 -17.73 -2.60
N LEU A 400 20.24 -18.13 -1.51
CA LEU A 400 20.99 -17.21 -0.65
C LEU A 400 22.42 -17.72 -0.57
N GLY A 401 23.33 -17.06 -1.28
CA GLY A 401 24.78 -17.32 -1.26
C GLY A 401 25.45 -17.05 0.09
N LEU A 402 24.86 -17.51 1.19
CA LEU A 402 25.45 -17.62 2.51
C LEU A 402 26.02 -19.03 2.65
N LYS A 403 27.11 -19.32 1.93
CA LYS A 403 28.00 -20.40 2.37
C LYS A 403 28.75 -19.90 3.61
N LYS A 404 28.61 -20.67 4.68
CA LYS A 404 29.54 -20.70 5.82
C LYS A 404 30.98 -20.67 5.30
N ASN A 405 31.74 -19.70 5.77
CA ASN A 405 33.03 -19.93 6.40
C ASN A 405 33.03 -19.16 7.71
#